data_AF-A0AA87IGN7-F1
#
_entry.id   AF-A0AA87IGN7-F1
#
_cell.length_a   1.000
_cell.length_b   1.000
_cell.length_c   1.000
_cell.angle_alpha   90.00
_cell.angle_beta   90.00
_cell.angle_gamma   90.00
#
_symmetry.space_group_name_H-M   'P 1'
#
loop_
_entity.id
_entity.type
_entity.pdbx_description
1 polymer ?
#
loop_
_entity_poly.entity_id
_entity_poly.type
_entity_poly.pdbx_seq_one_letter_code
_entity_poly.pdbx_strand_id
1 'polypeptide(L)'
;MHIMFVCTGNVCRSPMGELLMRRYLSGTSITVSSAGTHALVGHPIDPSSGRLMDSVGIDSGEFRSRQLTRELAENADLILCFEEEQRNNIVDMAPAVVRRTFLVTDFANMCLYCAQHDLVKGLTVQERLNSVIEASSFIRPMIPAPRDVEDPFTKDFPVFRKAANQTNKAIWIILNSMRKHYRVNGAPARTMIEHAKETQPVAAEPASAEPVEISLPVFAPYQSNAAETEVMKPVHVAPVKTVPAQMAPAQAQPVTRSVAQAVSQPSPVSVMSEQPVTAQPSPAPLSPPTPPKPAPPLTVVMPDVPNFNVNVTGGITPTSGE
;
A
#
# COMPACT_ATOMS: atom_id res chain seq x y z
N MET A 1 -13.82 0.47 -4.08
CA MET A 1 -12.95 -0.45 -3.34
C MET A 1 -12.31 0.30 -2.18
N HIS A 2 -12.26 -0.30 -1.00
CA HIS A 2 -11.63 0.26 0.21
C HIS A 2 -10.42 -0.59 0.62
N ILE A 3 -9.23 0.02 0.66
CA ILE A 3 -7.99 -0.61 1.11
C ILE A 3 -7.66 -0.13 2.53
N MET A 4 -7.36 -1.06 3.43
CA MET A 4 -6.97 -0.76 4.80
C MET A 4 -5.57 -1.26 5.13
N PHE A 5 -4.72 -0.37 5.63
CA PHE A 5 -3.43 -0.76 6.22
C PHE A 5 -3.56 -0.98 7.73
N VAL A 6 -2.98 -2.05 8.25
CA VAL A 6 -3.02 -2.35 9.69
C VAL A 6 -1.62 -2.62 10.22
N CYS A 7 -1.25 -1.97 11.32
CA CYS A 7 -0.07 -2.33 12.12
C CYS A 7 -0.47 -2.41 13.60
N THR A 8 0.49 -2.44 14.53
CA THR A 8 0.18 -2.48 15.96
C THR A 8 -0.40 -1.15 16.46
N GLY A 9 0.42 -0.09 16.54
CA GLY A 9 0.04 1.18 17.16
C GLY A 9 -0.69 2.19 16.27
N ASN A 10 -0.76 1.96 14.95
CA ASN A 10 -1.24 2.90 13.94
C ASN A 10 -0.56 4.28 13.98
N VAL A 11 0.75 4.31 14.23
CA VAL A 11 1.54 5.55 14.24
C VAL A 11 2.77 5.51 13.33
N CYS A 12 3.26 4.34 12.93
CA CYS A 12 4.45 4.22 12.06
C CYS A 12 4.12 3.64 10.69
N ARG A 13 4.03 2.30 10.59
CA ARG A 13 3.97 1.55 9.32
C ARG A 13 2.65 1.75 8.57
N SER A 14 1.51 1.54 9.24
CA SER A 14 0.20 1.66 8.57
C SER A 14 -0.16 3.09 8.14
N PRO A 15 0.20 4.16 8.88
CA PRO A 15 0.06 5.52 8.38
C PRO A 15 0.90 5.80 7.13
N MET A 16 2.17 5.36 7.10
CA MET A 16 3.02 5.50 5.90
C MET A 16 2.40 4.78 4.69
N GLY A 17 1.90 3.55 4.89
CA GLY A 17 1.22 2.79 3.83
C GLY A 17 -0.03 3.48 3.31
N GLU A 18 -0.88 3.98 4.20
CA GLU A 18 -2.09 4.74 3.86
C GLU A 18 -1.78 5.97 3.03
N LEU A 19 -0.88 6.82 3.53
CA LEU A 19 -0.54 8.11 2.95
C LEU A 19 0.11 7.95 1.57
N LEU A 20 1.05 7.01 1.44
CA LEU A 20 1.69 6.68 0.16
C LEU A 20 0.69 6.11 -0.86
N MET A 21 -0.09 5.11 -0.48
CA MET A 21 -1.05 4.49 -1.38
C MET A 21 -2.12 5.48 -1.84
N ARG A 22 -2.61 6.34 -0.93
CA ARG A 22 -3.53 7.43 -1.26
C ARG A 22 -2.92 8.41 -2.26
N ARG A 23 -1.65 8.77 -2.09
CA ARG A 23 -0.92 9.66 -3.02
C ARG A 23 -0.83 9.05 -4.42
N TYR A 24 -0.56 7.76 -4.55
CA TYR A 24 -0.48 7.09 -5.86
C TYR A 24 -1.84 6.86 -6.52
N LEU A 25 -2.88 6.67 -5.71
CA LEU A 25 -4.25 6.44 -6.18
C LEU A 25 -5.07 7.73 -6.31
N SER A 26 -4.43 8.90 -6.22
CA SER A 26 -5.10 10.19 -6.39
C SER A 26 -5.82 10.25 -7.74
N GLY A 27 -7.11 10.60 -7.73
CA GLY A 27 -7.95 10.62 -8.92
C GLY A 27 -8.63 9.30 -9.27
N THR A 28 -8.45 8.24 -8.47
CA THR A 28 -9.24 7.01 -8.57
C THR A 28 -10.39 7.01 -7.55
N SER A 29 -11.35 6.10 -7.71
CA SER A 29 -12.45 5.87 -6.75
C SER A 29 -12.05 4.95 -5.58
N ILE A 30 -10.78 4.55 -5.47
CA ILE A 30 -10.30 3.66 -4.43
C ILE A 30 -10.02 4.50 -3.18
N THR A 31 -10.64 4.13 -2.06
CA THR A 31 -10.37 4.76 -0.77
C THR A 31 -9.29 3.99 -0.02
N VAL A 32 -8.48 4.71 0.75
CA VAL A 32 -7.43 4.13 1.57
C VAL A 32 -7.54 4.67 2.99
N SER A 33 -7.42 3.81 3.98
CA SER A 33 -7.31 4.19 5.39
C SER A 33 -6.38 3.26 6.15
N SER A 34 -6.11 3.55 7.41
CA SER A 34 -5.37 2.67 8.30
C SER A 34 -6.03 2.55 9.68
N ALA A 35 -5.56 1.54 10.42
CA ALA A 35 -5.91 1.29 11.80
C ALA A 35 -4.80 0.50 12.52
N GLY A 36 -4.97 0.28 13.82
CA GLY A 36 -4.02 -0.45 14.66
C GLY A 36 -4.69 -1.56 15.46
N THR A 37 -4.07 -2.73 15.58
CA THR A 37 -4.57 -3.82 16.44
C THR A 37 -4.56 -3.41 17.92
N HIS A 38 -3.59 -2.59 18.31
CA HIS A 38 -3.44 -2.00 19.64
C HIS A 38 -3.10 -0.52 19.47
N ALA A 39 -4.03 0.24 18.92
CA ALA A 39 -3.75 1.59 18.45
C ALA A 39 -3.50 2.56 19.61
N LEU A 40 -2.58 3.50 19.40
CA LEU A 40 -2.39 4.66 20.28
C LEU A 40 -3.46 5.71 19.94
N VAL A 41 -4.74 5.41 20.13
CA VAL A 41 -5.89 6.18 19.58
C VAL A 41 -5.76 7.69 19.74
N GLY A 42 -5.97 8.43 18.65
CA GLY A 42 -5.95 9.89 18.64
C GLY A 42 -4.55 10.52 18.60
N HIS A 43 -3.48 9.73 18.69
CA HIS A 43 -2.12 10.23 18.53
C HIS A 43 -1.86 10.65 17.06
N PRO A 44 -1.00 11.66 16.85
CA PRO A 44 -0.48 11.94 15.52
C PRO A 44 0.40 10.77 15.02
N ILE A 45 0.78 10.84 13.75
CA ILE A 45 1.81 9.96 13.21
C ILE A 45 3.11 10.11 14.01
N ASP A 46 3.91 9.05 14.11
CA ASP A 46 5.24 9.13 14.70
C ASP A 46 6.09 10.19 13.98
N PRO A 47 6.82 11.07 14.71
CA PRO A 47 7.59 12.15 14.08
C PRO A 47 8.60 11.69 13.02
N SER A 48 9.19 10.50 13.18
CA SER A 48 10.12 9.93 12.19
C SER A 48 9.39 9.50 10.93
N SER A 49 8.21 8.90 11.07
CA SER A 49 7.33 8.56 9.95
C SER A 49 6.78 9.82 9.27
N GLY A 50 6.38 10.84 10.03
CA GLY A 50 5.95 12.14 9.51
C GLY A 50 7.05 12.81 8.68
N ARG A 51 8.28 12.89 9.22
CA ARG A 51 9.46 13.41 8.51
C ARG A 51 9.72 12.69 7.18
N LEU A 52 9.49 11.38 7.10
CA LEU A 52 9.61 10.62 5.86
C LEU A 52 8.50 11.02 4.87
N MET A 53 7.25 11.17 5.31
CA MET A 53 6.15 11.64 4.46
C MET A 53 6.39 13.07 3.95
N ASP A 54 6.87 13.97 4.82
CA ASP A 54 7.23 15.34 4.44
C ASP A 54 8.32 15.36 3.36
N SER A 55 9.32 14.47 3.46
CA SER A 55 10.41 14.38 2.47
C SER A 55 9.96 14.03 1.06
N VAL A 56 8.74 13.48 0.91
CA VAL A 56 8.11 13.15 -0.38
C VAL A 56 6.89 14.03 -0.67
N GLY A 57 6.75 15.14 0.06
CA GLY A 57 5.69 16.13 -0.15
C GLY A 57 4.30 15.66 0.27
N ILE A 58 4.20 14.75 1.24
CA ILE A 58 2.93 14.31 1.81
C ILE A 58 2.78 14.88 3.22
N ASP A 59 1.80 15.77 3.39
CA ASP A 59 1.44 16.29 4.70
C ASP A 59 0.72 15.21 5.53
N SER A 60 1.15 15.07 6.78
CA SER A 60 0.63 14.11 7.75
C SER A 60 0.07 14.76 9.03
N GLY A 61 -0.01 16.10 9.07
CA GLY A 61 -0.43 16.87 10.26
C GLY A 61 -1.84 16.56 10.76
N GLU A 62 -2.76 16.24 9.85
CA GLU A 62 -4.15 15.87 10.16
C GLU A 62 -4.32 14.36 10.46
N PHE A 63 -3.27 13.56 10.30
CA PHE A 63 -3.37 12.12 10.58
C PHE A 63 -3.61 11.87 12.06
N ARG A 64 -4.59 11.02 12.37
CA ARG A 64 -4.87 10.55 13.73
C ARG A 64 -5.02 9.04 13.73
N SER A 65 -4.30 8.40 14.65
CA SER A 65 -4.37 6.96 14.85
C SER A 65 -5.75 6.50 15.30
N ARG A 66 -6.14 5.30 14.88
CA ARG A 66 -7.46 4.72 15.11
C ARG A 66 -7.34 3.23 15.46
N GLN A 67 -8.11 2.82 16.46
CA GLN A 67 -8.25 1.41 16.83
C GLN A 67 -8.94 0.63 15.71
N LEU A 68 -8.36 -0.51 15.34
CA LEU A 68 -9.02 -1.46 14.47
C LEU A 68 -10.18 -2.08 15.24
N THR A 69 -11.37 -2.02 14.66
CA THR A 69 -12.56 -2.72 15.12
C THR A 69 -12.95 -3.79 14.12
N ARG A 70 -13.76 -4.75 14.55
CA ARG A 70 -14.36 -5.76 13.67
C ARG A 70 -15.08 -5.09 12.48
N GLU A 71 -15.92 -4.09 12.75
CA GLU A 71 -16.67 -3.36 11.73
C GLU A 71 -15.74 -2.69 10.70
N LEU A 72 -14.67 -2.03 11.15
CA LEU A 72 -13.69 -1.43 10.26
C LEU A 72 -12.99 -2.47 9.38
N ALA A 73 -12.63 -3.62 9.94
CA ALA A 73 -12.06 -4.72 9.18
C ALA A 73 -13.06 -5.27 8.16
N GLU A 74 -14.29 -5.55 8.58
CA GLU A 74 -15.35 -6.11 7.74
C GLU A 74 -15.79 -5.16 6.62
N ASN A 75 -15.59 -3.84 6.76
CA ASN A 75 -15.87 -2.86 5.70
C ASN A 75 -14.75 -2.70 4.64
N ALA A 76 -13.53 -3.19 4.89
CA ALA A 76 -12.42 -3.04 3.95
C ALA A 76 -12.36 -4.16 2.90
N ASP A 77 -12.34 -3.86 1.60
CA ASP A 77 -12.25 -4.88 0.53
C ASP A 77 -10.87 -5.59 0.47
N LEU A 78 -9.83 -4.92 0.98
CA LEU A 78 -8.46 -5.44 1.06
C LEU A 78 -7.78 -4.90 2.32
N ILE A 79 -7.18 -5.79 3.11
CA ILE A 79 -6.44 -5.47 4.31
C ILE A 79 -4.97 -5.87 4.13
N LEU A 80 -4.07 -4.91 4.32
CA LEU A 80 -2.62 -5.07 4.21
C LEU A 80 -1.96 -4.81 5.56
N CYS A 81 -1.30 -5.82 6.11
CA CYS A 81 -0.55 -5.73 7.36
C CYS A 81 0.95 -5.95 7.14
N PHE A 82 1.75 -5.79 8.18
CA PHE A 82 3.22 -5.76 8.07
C PHE A 82 3.90 -6.99 8.68
N GLU A 83 3.21 -7.69 9.58
CA GLU A 83 3.69 -8.89 10.29
C GLU A 83 2.60 -9.96 10.36
N GLU A 84 3.00 -11.22 10.44
CA GLU A 84 2.09 -12.36 10.56
C GLU A 84 1.21 -12.29 11.82
N GLU A 85 1.77 -11.84 12.95
CA GLU A 85 1.02 -11.67 14.20
C GLU A 85 -0.15 -10.69 14.02
N GLN A 86 0.04 -9.61 13.26
CA GLN A 86 -1.03 -8.65 12.97
C GLN A 86 -2.13 -9.31 12.14
N ARG A 87 -1.77 -10.13 11.15
CA ARG A 87 -2.73 -10.91 10.37
C ARG A 87 -3.55 -11.84 11.26
N ASN A 88 -2.90 -12.54 12.18
CA ASN A 88 -3.57 -13.45 13.11
C ASN A 88 -4.55 -12.69 14.00
N ASN A 89 -4.12 -11.58 14.62
CA ASN A 89 -4.99 -10.72 15.42
C ASN A 89 -6.23 -10.20 14.65
N ILE A 90 -6.06 -9.82 13.38
CA ILE A 90 -7.17 -9.37 12.51
C ILE A 90 -8.14 -10.53 12.25
N VAL A 91 -7.63 -11.71 11.93
CA VAL A 91 -8.43 -12.90 11.62
C VAL A 91 -9.17 -13.43 12.84
N ASP A 92 -8.54 -13.43 14.01
CA ASP A 92 -9.18 -13.83 15.26
C ASP A 92 -10.34 -12.89 15.61
N MET A 93 -10.14 -11.58 15.42
CA MET A 93 -11.18 -10.58 15.64
C MET A 93 -12.27 -10.58 14.56
N ALA A 94 -11.95 -10.85 13.30
CA ALA A 94 -12.87 -10.80 12.17
C ALA A 94 -12.63 -11.96 11.18
N PRO A 95 -13.09 -13.19 11.48
CA PRO A 95 -12.78 -14.37 10.64
C PRO A 95 -13.28 -14.27 9.19
N ALA A 96 -14.33 -13.48 8.93
CA ALA A 96 -14.87 -13.28 7.59
C ALA A 96 -13.86 -12.63 6.62
N VAL A 97 -12.84 -11.94 7.13
CA VAL A 97 -11.91 -11.15 6.30
C VAL A 97 -10.66 -11.92 5.87
N VAL A 98 -10.48 -13.18 6.31
CA VAL A 98 -9.30 -14.03 6.04
C VAL A 98 -8.84 -13.99 4.58
N ARG A 99 -9.80 -14.08 3.64
CA ARG A 99 -9.51 -14.17 2.20
C ARG A 99 -9.02 -12.87 1.59
N ARG A 100 -9.11 -11.75 2.32
CA ARG A 100 -8.70 -10.42 1.88
C ARG A 100 -7.71 -9.75 2.82
N THR A 101 -7.14 -10.49 3.76
CA THR A 101 -6.10 -10.00 4.67
C THR A 101 -4.75 -10.65 4.35
N PHE A 102 -3.78 -9.81 3.98
CA PHE A 102 -2.45 -10.24 3.55
C PHE A 102 -1.36 -9.41 4.22
N LEU A 103 -0.14 -9.94 4.25
CA LEU A 103 1.03 -9.11 4.46
C LEU A 103 1.26 -8.27 3.21
N VAL A 104 1.67 -7.01 3.37
CA VAL A 104 1.86 -6.07 2.26
C VAL A 104 2.89 -6.59 1.24
N THR A 105 3.94 -7.25 1.72
CA THR A 105 4.99 -7.88 0.90
C THR A 105 4.48 -9.13 0.19
N ASP A 106 3.64 -9.93 0.84
CA ASP A 106 3.04 -11.14 0.27
C ASP A 106 2.08 -10.79 -0.86
N PHE A 107 1.20 -9.81 -0.61
CA PHE A 107 0.27 -9.34 -1.63
C PHE A 107 0.99 -8.69 -2.82
N ALA A 108 2.11 -7.99 -2.58
CA ALA A 108 2.97 -7.51 -3.65
C ALA A 108 3.55 -8.66 -4.50
N ASN A 109 4.03 -9.74 -3.86
CA ASN A 109 4.51 -10.93 -4.57
C ASN A 109 3.38 -11.59 -5.38
N MET A 110 2.18 -11.70 -4.82
CA MET A 110 0.99 -12.19 -5.53
C MET A 110 0.66 -11.35 -6.76
N CYS A 111 0.66 -10.02 -6.62
CA CYS A 111 0.43 -9.10 -7.73
C CYS A 111 1.50 -9.24 -8.82
N LEU A 112 2.78 -9.35 -8.44
CA LEU A 112 3.88 -9.55 -9.38
C LEU A 112 3.74 -10.87 -10.14
N TYR A 113 3.49 -11.96 -9.43
CA TYR A 113 3.28 -13.27 -10.03
C TYR A 113 2.10 -13.26 -11.01
N CYS A 114 0.95 -12.75 -10.59
CA CYS A 114 -0.22 -12.67 -11.46
C CYS A 114 0.04 -11.83 -12.72
N ALA A 115 0.79 -10.75 -12.62
CA ALA A 115 1.14 -9.91 -13.77
C ALA A 115 2.10 -10.63 -14.75
N GLN A 116 3.06 -11.42 -14.23
CA GLN A 116 4.01 -12.17 -15.04
C GLN A 116 3.37 -13.35 -15.79
N HIS A 117 2.27 -13.90 -15.25
CA HIS A 117 1.57 -15.07 -15.77
C HIS A 117 0.22 -14.74 -16.43
N ASP A 118 -0.03 -13.46 -16.77
CA ASP A 118 -1.26 -13.00 -17.42
C ASP A 118 -2.56 -13.39 -16.66
N LEU A 119 -2.48 -13.45 -15.33
CA LEU A 119 -3.61 -13.80 -14.45
C LEU A 119 -4.40 -12.57 -13.96
N VAL A 120 -3.88 -11.36 -14.17
CA VAL A 120 -4.56 -10.11 -13.79
C VAL A 120 -5.70 -9.81 -14.78
N LYS A 121 -6.93 -9.78 -14.28
CA LYS A 121 -8.15 -9.55 -15.09
C LYS A 121 -8.79 -8.20 -14.75
N GLY A 122 -9.51 -7.62 -15.69
CA GLY A 122 -10.24 -6.37 -15.48
C GLY A 122 -9.67 -5.14 -16.19
N LEU A 123 -10.53 -4.14 -16.33
CA LEU A 123 -10.30 -2.86 -16.99
C LEU A 123 -9.86 -1.79 -15.99
N THR A 124 -10.39 -1.82 -14.78
CA THR A 124 -10.06 -0.85 -13.72
C THR A 124 -9.01 -1.41 -12.75
N VAL A 125 -8.28 -0.54 -12.04
CA VAL A 125 -7.34 -0.95 -10.98
C VAL A 125 -8.05 -1.78 -9.91
N GLN A 126 -9.29 -1.40 -9.56
CA GLN A 126 -10.12 -2.14 -8.60
C GLN A 126 -10.40 -3.57 -9.08
N GLU A 127 -10.88 -3.76 -10.31
CA GLU A 127 -11.15 -5.10 -10.85
C GLU A 127 -9.89 -5.97 -10.89
N ARG A 128 -8.76 -5.36 -11.22
CA ARG A 128 -7.46 -6.02 -11.27
C ARG A 128 -6.98 -6.48 -9.90
N LEU A 129 -7.08 -5.62 -8.89
CA LEU A 129 -6.78 -6.00 -7.51
C LEU A 129 -7.70 -7.13 -7.03
N ASN A 130 -9.01 -7.04 -7.33
CA ASN A 130 -9.97 -8.10 -7.01
C ASN A 130 -9.60 -9.43 -7.66
N SER A 131 -9.16 -9.44 -8.92
CA SER A 131 -8.74 -10.67 -9.60
C SER A 131 -7.55 -11.36 -8.90
N VAL A 132 -6.64 -10.59 -8.29
CA VAL A 132 -5.53 -11.13 -7.50
C VAL A 132 -6.03 -11.68 -6.16
N ILE A 133 -6.94 -10.98 -5.50
CA ILE A 133 -7.56 -11.45 -4.25
C ILE A 133 -8.26 -12.80 -4.47
N GLU A 134 -9.02 -12.93 -5.55
CA GLU A 134 -9.71 -14.17 -5.94
C GLU A 134 -8.73 -15.31 -6.25
N ALA A 135 -7.61 -15.01 -6.91
CA ALA A 135 -6.57 -15.99 -7.24
C ALA A 135 -5.64 -16.36 -6.06
N SER A 136 -5.66 -15.57 -4.98
CA SER A 136 -4.66 -15.61 -3.89
C SER A 136 -4.41 -17.01 -3.31
N SER A 137 -5.47 -17.78 -3.05
CA SER A 137 -5.37 -19.12 -2.45
C SER A 137 -4.71 -20.13 -3.39
N PHE A 138 -4.88 -19.96 -4.71
CA PHE A 138 -4.30 -20.84 -5.72
C PHE A 138 -2.81 -20.52 -5.98
N ILE A 139 -2.45 -19.23 -5.99
CA ILE A 139 -1.09 -18.79 -6.30
C ILE A 139 -0.14 -18.86 -5.10
N ARG A 140 -0.66 -18.86 -3.85
CA ARG A 140 0.16 -18.80 -2.64
C ARG A 140 1.26 -19.87 -2.56
N PRO A 141 1.05 -21.14 -2.98
CA PRO A 141 2.11 -22.16 -3.01
C PRO A 141 3.20 -21.92 -4.06
N MET A 142 2.95 -21.07 -5.05
CA MET A 142 3.84 -20.82 -6.19
C MET A 142 4.76 -19.61 -5.97
N ILE A 143 4.57 -18.87 -4.89
CA ILE A 143 5.34 -17.66 -4.56
C ILE A 143 6.18 -17.86 -3.30
N PRO A 144 7.27 -17.09 -3.12
CA PRO A 144 8.11 -17.16 -1.92
C PRO A 144 7.30 -16.92 -0.64
N ALA A 145 7.83 -17.42 0.48
CA ALA A 145 7.27 -17.11 1.79
C ALA A 145 7.21 -15.59 2.04
N PRO A 146 6.17 -15.11 2.72
CA PRO A 146 6.01 -13.72 3.08
C PRO A 146 7.18 -13.29 3.96
N ARG A 147 7.51 -11.99 3.90
CA ARG A 147 8.52 -11.40 4.77
C ARG A 147 7.93 -10.22 5.49
N ASP A 148 8.14 -10.19 6.79
CA ASP A 148 7.71 -9.08 7.61
C ASP A 148 8.45 -7.79 7.24
N VAL A 149 7.74 -6.68 7.41
CA VAL A 149 8.35 -5.35 7.41
C VAL A 149 8.64 -5.01 8.87
N GLU A 150 9.92 -5.00 9.21
CA GLU A 150 10.43 -4.73 10.56
C GLU A 150 9.74 -3.54 11.23
N ASP A 151 9.33 -3.69 12.50
CA ASP A 151 8.71 -2.60 13.25
C ASP A 151 9.74 -1.52 13.65
N PRO A 152 9.59 -0.28 13.16
CA PRO A 152 10.49 0.80 13.55
C PRO A 152 10.14 1.44 14.90
N PHE A 153 9.01 1.11 15.53
CA PHE A 153 8.58 1.77 16.76
C PHE A 153 9.65 1.69 17.87
N THR A 154 9.99 2.84 18.49
CA THR A 154 11.09 3.01 19.47
C THR A 154 12.51 2.77 18.95
N LYS A 155 12.69 2.57 17.64
CA LYS A 155 14.01 2.35 17.01
C LYS A 155 14.57 3.64 16.41
N ASP A 156 15.81 3.56 15.95
CA ASP A 156 16.48 4.68 15.30
C ASP A 156 15.91 4.97 13.90
N PHE A 157 16.08 6.22 13.45
CA PHE A 157 15.59 6.71 12.14
C PHE A 157 15.96 5.83 10.93
N PRO A 158 17.14 5.18 10.84
CA PRO A 158 17.44 4.24 9.74
C PRO A 158 16.46 3.06 9.63
N VAL A 159 15.91 2.58 10.74
CA VAL A 159 14.92 1.49 10.76
C VAL A 159 13.57 2.00 10.21
N PHE A 160 13.17 3.23 10.58
CA PHE A 160 12.01 3.90 9.98
C PHE A 160 12.16 4.04 8.46
N ARG A 161 13.32 4.51 7.99
CA ARG A 161 13.61 4.63 6.55
C ARG A 161 13.54 3.28 5.84
N LYS A 162 14.08 2.22 6.44
CA LYS A 162 14.01 0.86 5.89
C LYS A 162 12.56 0.39 5.77
N ALA A 163 11.76 0.55 6.81
CA ALA A 163 10.34 0.19 6.81
C ALA A 163 9.55 0.99 5.75
N ALA A 164 9.81 2.28 5.63
CA ALA A 164 9.19 3.15 4.62
C ALA A 164 9.56 2.72 3.19
N ASN A 165 10.86 2.45 2.93
CA ASN A 165 11.34 1.94 1.65
C ASN A 165 10.70 0.59 1.29
N GLN A 166 10.60 -0.34 2.24
CA GLN A 166 9.96 -1.64 2.04
C GLN A 166 8.47 -1.49 1.72
N THR A 167 7.76 -0.65 2.50
CA THR A 167 6.34 -0.35 2.31
C THR A 167 6.10 0.28 0.93
N ASN A 168 6.88 1.28 0.58
CA ASN A 168 6.76 1.98 -0.70
C ASN A 168 7.09 1.07 -1.89
N LYS A 169 8.13 0.24 -1.77
CA LYS A 169 8.46 -0.77 -2.78
C LYS A 169 7.31 -1.77 -2.99
N ALA A 170 6.69 -2.26 -1.92
CA ALA A 170 5.57 -3.18 -2.01
C ALA A 170 4.36 -2.52 -2.69
N ILE A 171 4.00 -1.29 -2.29
CA ILE A 171 2.95 -0.49 -2.93
C ILE A 171 3.23 -0.30 -4.43
N TRP A 172 4.46 0.06 -4.78
CA TRP A 172 4.83 0.23 -6.18
C TRP A 172 4.69 -1.07 -6.98
N ILE A 173 5.14 -2.20 -6.44
CA ILE A 173 4.97 -3.51 -7.10
C ILE A 173 3.49 -3.79 -7.32
N ILE A 174 2.65 -3.61 -6.29
CA ILE A 174 1.19 -3.81 -6.39
C ILE A 174 0.63 -2.98 -7.54
N LEU A 175 0.85 -1.66 -7.54
CA LEU A 175 0.27 -0.77 -8.54
C LEU A 175 0.86 -0.95 -9.94
N ASN A 176 2.16 -1.18 -10.05
CA ASN A 176 2.82 -1.42 -11.32
C ASN A 176 2.34 -2.73 -11.97
N SER A 177 2.10 -3.78 -11.18
CA SER A 177 1.46 -5.02 -11.66
C SER A 177 0.04 -4.82 -12.16
N MET A 178 -0.67 -3.80 -11.67
CA MET A 178 -2.02 -3.48 -12.15
C MET A 178 -2.00 -2.67 -13.44
N ARG A 179 -0.85 -2.21 -13.94
CA ARG A 179 -0.77 -1.50 -15.23
C ARG A 179 -1.12 -2.45 -16.36
N LYS A 180 -1.88 -1.96 -17.35
CA LYS A 180 -1.94 -2.65 -18.64
C LYS A 180 -0.55 -2.54 -19.26
N HIS A 181 0.22 -3.62 -19.24
CA HIS A 181 1.17 -3.80 -20.32
C HIS A 181 0.31 -3.94 -21.57
N TYR A 182 0.31 -2.92 -22.44
CA TYR A 182 -0.09 -3.13 -23.82
C TYR A 182 0.94 -4.09 -24.40
N ARG A 183 0.83 -5.39 -24.11
CA ARG A 183 1.34 -6.38 -25.05
C ARG A 183 0.47 -6.17 -26.27
N VAL A 184 1.00 -5.42 -27.23
CA VAL A 184 0.49 -5.43 -28.58
C VAL A 184 0.71 -6.87 -29.04
N ASN A 185 -0.25 -7.74 -28.77
CA ASN A 185 -0.41 -8.91 -29.60
C ASN A 185 -0.62 -8.32 -30.99
N GLY A 186 0.37 -8.52 -31.87
CA GLY A 186 0.31 -8.01 -33.23
C GLY A 186 -1.08 -8.29 -33.78
N ALA A 187 -1.73 -7.26 -34.31
CA ALA A 187 -3.06 -7.39 -34.88
C ALA A 187 -3.06 -8.66 -35.75
N PRO A 188 -4.07 -9.55 -35.62
CA PRO A 188 -4.13 -10.73 -36.48
C PRO A 188 -4.00 -10.22 -37.91
N ALA A 189 -3.00 -10.72 -38.63
CA ALA A 189 -2.79 -10.34 -40.01
C ALA A 189 -4.13 -10.52 -40.72
N ARG A 190 -4.71 -9.42 -41.20
CA ARG A 190 -5.87 -9.49 -42.08
C ARG A 190 -5.40 -10.36 -43.25
N THR A 191 -5.94 -11.55 -43.37
CA THR A 191 -5.82 -12.33 -44.61
C THR A 191 -6.38 -11.43 -45.70
N MET A 192 -5.47 -10.85 -46.49
CA MET A 192 -5.80 -10.17 -47.72
C MET A 192 -6.61 -11.17 -48.55
N ILE A 193 -7.81 -10.77 -48.95
CA ILE A 193 -8.53 -11.47 -50.01
C ILE A 193 -7.69 -11.26 -51.26
N GLU A 194 -6.86 -12.25 -51.61
CA GLU A 194 -6.22 -12.29 -52.92
C GLU A 194 -7.32 -12.53 -53.96
N HIS A 195 -7.68 -11.48 -54.68
CA HIS A 195 -8.25 -11.59 -56.01
C HIS A 195 -7.21 -11.11 -57.01
N ALA A 196 -6.88 -12.03 -57.90
CA ALA A 196 -5.87 -11.95 -58.92
C ALA A 196 -6.01 -10.73 -59.84
N LYS A 197 -4.87 -10.12 -60.20
CA LYS A 197 -4.47 -10.08 -61.61
C LYS A 197 -2.98 -9.80 -61.78
N GLU A 198 -2.36 -10.79 -62.40
CA GLU A 198 -1.03 -10.84 -62.96
C GLU A 198 -0.83 -9.73 -64.01
N THR A 199 0.20 -8.90 -63.82
CA THR A 199 0.86 -8.16 -64.90
C THR A 199 2.35 -8.00 -64.55
N GLN A 200 3.20 -8.44 -65.46
CA GLN A 200 4.67 -8.49 -65.35
C GLN A 200 5.34 -7.10 -65.30
N PRO A 201 6.59 -7.01 -64.82
CA PRO A 201 7.22 -5.75 -64.44
C PRO A 201 7.95 -5.06 -65.61
N VAL A 202 7.89 -3.73 -65.62
CA VAL A 202 8.76 -2.87 -66.44
C VAL A 202 9.83 -2.26 -65.54
N ALA A 203 11.07 -2.39 -65.98
CA ALA A 203 12.28 -1.95 -65.28
C ALA A 203 12.35 -0.41 -65.11
N ALA A 204 12.84 0.04 -63.96
CA ALA A 204 13.39 1.38 -63.75
C ALA A 204 14.52 1.33 -62.70
N GLU A 205 15.63 1.98 -63.06
CA GLU A 205 16.93 2.07 -62.37
C GLU A 205 16.91 2.78 -61.00
N PRO A 206 17.98 2.63 -60.20
CA PRO A 206 17.98 2.95 -58.77
C PRO A 206 18.27 4.44 -58.49
N ALA A 207 17.43 5.06 -57.66
CA ALA A 207 17.74 6.34 -57.04
C ALA A 207 18.47 6.11 -55.71
N SER A 208 19.67 6.68 -55.62
CA SER A 208 20.57 6.75 -54.48
C SER A 208 19.88 7.26 -53.21
N ALA A 209 19.89 6.45 -52.16
CA ALA A 209 19.56 6.86 -50.80
C ALA A 209 20.83 7.37 -50.10
N GLU A 210 20.83 8.64 -49.68
CA GLU A 210 21.79 9.14 -48.69
C GLU A 210 21.27 8.85 -47.27
N PRO A 211 22.07 8.26 -46.37
CA PRO A 211 21.66 8.05 -44.99
C PRO A 211 21.85 9.32 -44.16
N VAL A 212 20.77 9.77 -43.50
CA VAL A 212 20.83 10.77 -42.43
C VAL A 212 21.28 10.08 -41.14
N GLU A 213 22.49 10.38 -40.68
CA GLU A 213 23.01 9.97 -39.37
C GLU A 213 22.23 10.67 -38.24
N ILE A 214 21.54 9.88 -37.42
CA ILE A 214 21.02 10.32 -36.11
C ILE A 214 21.95 9.73 -35.05
N SER A 215 22.78 10.59 -34.46
CA SER A 215 23.70 10.24 -33.38
C SER A 215 22.93 9.99 -32.08
N LEU A 216 22.92 8.75 -31.60
CA LEU A 216 22.49 8.39 -30.25
C LEU A 216 23.72 8.38 -29.33
N PRO A 217 23.68 9.02 -28.15
CA PRO A 217 24.81 8.96 -27.22
C PRO A 217 24.96 7.55 -26.64
N VAL A 218 26.10 6.94 -26.92
CA VAL A 218 26.56 5.68 -26.33
C VAL A 218 26.92 5.95 -24.86
N PHE A 219 26.17 5.36 -23.92
CA PHE A 219 26.60 5.30 -22.52
C PHE A 219 27.74 4.29 -22.39
N ALA A 220 28.87 4.76 -21.86
CA ALA A 220 30.04 3.95 -21.57
C ALA A 220 29.75 2.85 -20.52
N PRO A 221 30.35 1.66 -20.63
CA PRO A 221 30.23 0.62 -19.63
C PRO A 221 30.92 1.04 -18.33
N TYR A 222 30.22 0.84 -17.20
CA TYR A 222 30.71 1.07 -15.86
C TYR A 222 31.92 0.15 -15.59
N GLN A 223 33.10 0.74 -15.37
CA GLN A 223 34.31 0.02 -14.97
C GLN A 223 34.16 -0.46 -13.53
N SER A 224 34.31 -1.77 -13.33
CA SER A 224 34.50 -2.39 -12.03
C SER A 224 35.90 -2.07 -11.51
N ASN A 225 36.00 -1.24 -10.47
CA ASN A 225 37.24 -1.17 -9.68
C ASN A 225 37.20 -2.22 -8.58
N ALA A 226 37.95 -3.28 -8.80
CA ALA A 226 38.46 -4.18 -7.79
C ALA A 226 39.84 -3.66 -7.34
N ALA A 227 39.95 -3.28 -6.06
CA ALA A 227 41.15 -3.05 -5.25
C ALA A 227 40.61 -2.55 -3.90
N GLU A 228 41.00 -3.00 -2.71
CA GLU A 228 42.14 -3.80 -2.25
C GLU A 228 41.76 -4.46 -0.92
N THR A 229 42.31 -5.65 -0.72
CA THR A 229 42.19 -6.44 0.50
C THR A 229 43.15 -5.88 1.54
N GLU A 230 42.66 -5.21 2.59
CA GLU A 230 43.46 -4.95 3.79
C GLU A 230 43.05 -5.90 4.93
N VAL A 231 44.01 -6.74 5.29
CA VAL A 231 43.98 -7.71 6.37
C VAL A 231 44.10 -6.96 7.71
N MET A 232 43.06 -6.99 8.54
CA MET A 232 43.15 -6.53 9.93
C MET A 232 43.00 -7.70 10.92
N LYS A 233 43.94 -7.71 11.86
CA LYS A 233 44.35 -8.80 12.76
C LYS A 233 43.26 -9.21 13.79
N PRO A 234 43.30 -10.45 14.30
CA PRO A 234 42.33 -10.94 15.28
C PRO A 234 42.55 -10.31 16.67
N VAL A 235 41.49 -9.78 17.27
CA VAL A 235 41.48 -9.33 18.67
C VAL A 235 41.05 -10.49 19.56
N HIS A 236 41.92 -10.87 20.50
CA HIS A 236 41.61 -11.82 21.57
C HIS A 236 40.54 -11.26 22.51
N VAL A 237 39.48 -12.02 22.75
CA VAL A 237 38.49 -11.78 23.81
C VAL A 237 38.74 -12.77 24.94
N ALA A 238 39.08 -12.25 26.12
CA ALA A 238 39.24 -13.01 27.35
C ALA A 238 37.87 -13.39 27.96
N PRO A 239 37.76 -14.51 28.69
CA PRO A 239 36.48 -15.02 29.19
C PRO A 239 36.00 -14.24 30.41
N VAL A 240 34.76 -13.73 30.37
CA VAL A 240 34.09 -13.13 31.52
C VAL A 240 33.37 -14.21 32.33
N LYS A 241 33.65 -14.21 33.63
CA LYS A 241 33.14 -15.13 34.65
C LYS A 241 31.64 -14.98 34.87
N THR A 242 30.99 -16.11 35.07
CA THR A 242 29.63 -16.31 35.56
C THR A 242 29.43 -15.77 36.98
N VAL A 243 28.27 -15.15 37.23
CA VAL A 243 27.73 -14.86 38.58
C VAL A 243 26.29 -15.36 38.61
N PRO A 244 25.87 -16.15 39.62
CA PRO A 244 24.55 -16.78 39.64
C PRO A 244 23.45 -15.80 40.08
N ALA A 245 22.31 -15.85 39.38
CA ALA A 245 21.09 -15.17 39.78
C ALA A 245 20.41 -15.93 40.94
N GLN A 246 20.27 -15.27 42.09
CA GLN A 246 19.47 -15.74 43.21
C GLN A 246 17.97 -15.49 42.93
N MET A 247 17.19 -16.56 43.05
CA MET A 247 15.74 -16.55 43.15
C MET A 247 15.31 -16.07 44.54
N ALA A 248 14.40 -15.10 44.60
CA ALA A 248 13.58 -14.81 45.77
C ALA A 248 12.09 -14.79 45.36
N PRO A 249 11.17 -15.40 46.13
CA PRO A 249 9.79 -15.61 45.72
C PRO A 249 8.93 -14.36 45.95
N ALA A 250 8.14 -13.97 44.94
CA ALA A 250 7.09 -12.97 45.08
C ALA A 250 5.88 -13.58 45.81
N GLN A 251 5.49 -12.94 46.92
CA GLN A 251 4.31 -13.29 47.70
C GLN A 251 3.04 -12.79 46.98
N ALA A 252 2.08 -13.70 46.80
CA ALA A 252 0.75 -13.39 46.32
C ALA A 252 -0.10 -12.79 47.45
N GLN A 253 -0.71 -11.63 47.21
CA GLN A 253 -1.81 -11.10 48.03
C GLN A 253 -3.14 -11.25 47.26
N PRO A 254 -4.22 -11.72 47.90
CA PRO A 254 -5.52 -11.86 47.25
C PRO A 254 -6.24 -10.50 47.23
N VAL A 255 -6.53 -9.99 46.03
CA VAL A 255 -7.44 -8.85 45.85
C VAL A 255 -8.87 -9.39 45.87
N THR A 256 -9.61 -9.03 46.91
CA THR A 256 -11.03 -9.34 47.07
C THR A 256 -11.87 -8.58 46.04
N ARG A 257 -12.63 -9.32 45.24
CA ARG A 257 -13.60 -8.80 44.27
C ARG A 257 -14.92 -8.53 45.00
N SER A 258 -15.20 -7.27 45.30
CA SER A 258 -16.53 -6.85 45.78
C SER A 258 -17.47 -6.69 44.60
N VAL A 259 -18.53 -7.48 44.59
CA VAL A 259 -19.66 -7.41 43.67
C VAL A 259 -20.69 -6.46 44.30
N ALA A 260 -20.98 -5.35 43.63
CA ALA A 260 -22.15 -4.53 43.93
C ALA A 260 -22.98 -4.40 42.64
N GLN A 261 -24.11 -5.08 42.64
CA GLN A 261 -25.21 -4.96 41.70
C GLN A 261 -26.03 -3.69 41.97
N ALA A 262 -26.81 -3.33 40.94
CA ALA A 262 -28.09 -2.61 40.98
C ALA A 262 -27.96 -1.06 40.91
N VAL A 263 -28.79 -0.29 40.21
CA VAL A 263 -30.13 -0.48 39.62
C VAL A 263 -30.24 0.44 38.39
N SER A 264 -30.84 -0.07 37.32
CA SER A 264 -31.30 0.70 36.15
C SER A 264 -32.68 1.29 36.45
N GLN A 265 -32.89 2.59 36.21
CA GLN A 265 -34.23 3.21 36.17
C GLN A 265 -34.50 3.73 34.75
N PRO A 266 -35.68 3.45 34.16
CA PRO A 266 -36.06 4.01 32.87
C PRO A 266 -36.68 5.41 33.01
N SER A 267 -36.34 6.30 32.07
CA SER A 267 -36.96 7.62 31.92
C SER A 267 -38.34 7.52 31.24
N PRO A 268 -39.29 8.43 31.54
CA PRO A 268 -40.65 8.35 31.02
C PRO A 268 -40.77 8.86 29.57
N VAL A 269 -41.61 8.15 28.81
CA VAL A 269 -42.03 8.46 27.45
C VAL A 269 -43.01 9.64 27.48
N SER A 270 -42.71 10.72 26.74
CA SER A 270 -43.67 11.79 26.46
C SER A 270 -44.37 11.52 25.12
N VAL A 271 -45.68 11.31 25.22
CA VAL A 271 -46.64 11.25 24.11
C VAL A 271 -47.23 12.65 23.95
N MET A 272 -47.06 13.30 22.81
CA MET A 272 -47.93 14.41 22.39
C MET A 272 -48.00 14.54 20.86
N SER A 273 -49.21 14.32 20.34
CA SER A 273 -49.92 15.19 19.40
C SER A 273 -49.61 15.11 17.91
N GLU A 274 -50.43 14.32 17.20
CA GLU A 274 -50.73 14.50 15.77
C GLU A 274 -51.59 15.76 15.55
N GLN A 275 -51.24 16.56 14.55
CA GLN A 275 -52.14 17.54 13.91
C GLN A 275 -51.89 17.60 12.39
N PRO A 276 -52.91 18.01 11.60
CA PRO A 276 -53.15 17.47 10.27
C PRO A 276 -52.39 18.19 9.14
N VAL A 277 -52.14 17.42 8.08
CA VAL A 277 -51.48 17.78 6.84
C VAL A 277 -52.36 18.72 6.00
N THR A 278 -51.90 19.95 5.75
CA THR A 278 -52.41 20.81 4.67
C THR A 278 -51.70 20.49 3.36
N ALA A 279 -52.46 20.06 2.36
CA ALA A 279 -51.98 19.74 1.02
C ALA A 279 -51.51 21.00 0.26
N GLN A 280 -50.29 20.96 -0.27
CA GLN A 280 -49.80 21.87 -1.31
C GLN A 280 -49.93 21.22 -2.71
N PRO A 281 -50.16 21.99 -3.78
CA PRO A 281 -50.36 21.43 -5.11
C PRO A 281 -49.04 21.01 -5.78
N SER A 282 -49.09 19.88 -6.50
CA SER A 282 -47.98 19.28 -7.25
C SER A 282 -47.36 20.20 -8.31
N PRO A 283 -46.02 20.23 -8.47
CA PRO A 283 -45.39 20.81 -9.64
C PRO A 283 -45.37 19.83 -10.84
N ALA A 284 -45.43 20.39 -12.05
CA ALA A 284 -45.42 19.67 -13.33
C ALA A 284 -44.11 18.90 -13.58
N PRO A 285 -44.13 17.82 -14.40
CA PRO A 285 -42.96 16.96 -14.59
C PRO A 285 -41.85 17.65 -15.41
N LEU A 286 -40.65 17.71 -14.84
CA LEU A 286 -39.41 18.10 -15.53
C LEU A 286 -38.87 16.93 -16.34
N SER A 287 -38.48 17.20 -17.60
CA SER A 287 -37.81 16.23 -18.48
C SER A 287 -36.52 15.68 -17.87
N PRO A 288 -36.17 14.39 -18.11
CA PRO A 288 -34.96 13.80 -17.55
C PRO A 288 -33.70 14.44 -18.14
N PRO A 289 -32.66 14.70 -17.33
CA PRO A 289 -31.39 15.23 -17.82
C PRO A 289 -30.64 14.17 -18.65
N THR A 290 -30.05 14.62 -19.76
CA THR A 290 -29.19 13.83 -20.63
C THR A 290 -28.00 13.26 -19.85
N PRO A 291 -27.65 11.96 -20.00
CA PRO A 291 -26.53 11.36 -19.27
C PRO A 291 -25.21 12.06 -19.64
N PRO A 292 -24.34 12.35 -18.66
CA PRO A 292 -23.05 12.97 -18.93
C PRO A 292 -22.18 12.02 -19.77
N LYS A 293 -21.51 12.60 -20.77
CA LYS A 293 -20.55 11.92 -21.64
C LYS A 293 -19.49 11.19 -20.78
N PRO A 294 -19.16 9.92 -21.07
CA PRO A 294 -18.17 9.18 -20.29
C PRO A 294 -16.83 9.92 -20.31
N ALA A 295 -16.28 10.15 -19.11
CA ALA A 295 -14.97 10.74 -18.95
C ALA A 295 -13.91 9.86 -19.64
N PRO A 296 -12.90 10.45 -20.29
CA PRO A 296 -11.80 9.67 -20.85
C PRO A 296 -11.10 8.89 -19.72
N PRO A 297 -10.57 7.69 -20.00
CA PRO A 297 -9.87 6.90 -18.99
C PRO A 297 -8.72 7.72 -18.43
N LEU A 298 -8.77 8.00 -17.12
CA LEU A 298 -7.70 8.66 -16.40
C LEU A 298 -6.48 7.75 -16.42
N THR A 299 -5.49 8.12 -17.23
CA THR A 299 -4.17 7.52 -17.18
C THR A 299 -3.53 7.93 -15.86
N VAL A 300 -3.50 7.01 -14.89
CA VAL A 300 -2.71 7.19 -13.67
C VAL A 300 -1.23 7.23 -14.07
N VAL A 301 -0.71 8.43 -14.29
CA VAL A 301 0.73 8.67 -14.40
C VAL A 301 1.27 8.52 -12.99
N MET A 302 1.78 7.32 -12.65
CA MET A 302 2.53 7.19 -11.40
C MET A 302 3.86 7.92 -11.57
N PRO A 303 4.20 8.86 -10.68
CA PRO A 303 5.55 9.41 -10.62
C PRO A 303 6.56 8.30 -10.28
N ASP A 304 7.85 8.56 -10.54
CA ASP A 304 8.95 7.68 -10.14
C ASP A 304 8.84 7.31 -8.65
N VAL A 305 9.25 6.08 -8.29
CA VAL A 305 9.22 5.60 -6.91
C VAL A 305 10.01 6.57 -6.04
N PRO A 306 9.37 7.31 -5.12
CA PRO A 306 10.08 8.16 -4.18
C PRO A 306 11.03 7.28 -3.37
N ASN A 307 12.33 7.51 -3.53
CA ASN A 307 13.34 6.82 -2.76
C ASN A 307 13.62 7.66 -1.52
N PHE A 308 13.35 7.12 -0.33
CA PHE A 308 13.64 7.82 0.93
C PHE A 308 15.16 7.91 1.24
N ASN A 309 16.02 7.59 0.26
CA ASN A 309 17.49 7.73 0.34
C ASN A 309 18.01 9.12 -0.06
N VAL A 310 17.16 10.08 -0.43
CA VAL A 310 17.64 11.46 -0.70
C VAL A 310 17.90 12.16 0.64
N ASN A 311 19.13 12.65 0.82
CA ASN A 311 19.66 13.25 2.05
C ASN A 311 18.63 14.13 2.78
N VAL A 312 18.17 13.66 3.95
CA VAL A 312 17.57 14.52 4.97
C VAL A 312 18.71 15.25 5.68
N THR A 313 19.40 16.14 4.97
CA THR A 313 20.26 17.17 5.55
C THR A 313 19.42 18.42 5.76
N GLY A 314 18.42 18.31 6.64
CA GLY A 314 17.79 19.47 7.27
C GLY A 314 18.60 19.82 8.50
N GLY A 315 19.42 20.87 8.39
CA GLY A 315 20.36 21.30 9.41
C GLY A 315 19.68 21.56 10.76
N ILE A 316 20.18 20.91 11.80
CA ILE A 316 20.03 21.41 13.17
C ILE A 316 21.03 22.56 13.28
N THR A 317 20.56 23.79 13.18
CA THR A 317 21.32 24.94 13.69
C THR A 317 21.35 24.83 15.21
N PRO A 318 22.53 24.76 15.86
CA PRO A 318 22.61 24.92 17.30
C PRO A 318 22.38 26.40 17.60
N THR A 319 21.31 26.73 18.31
CA THR A 319 21.19 28.03 18.98
C THR A 319 22.16 28.02 20.15
N SER A 320 23.37 28.52 19.91
CA SER A 320 24.31 28.96 20.92
C SER A 320 23.95 30.38 21.37
N GLY A 321 23.62 30.53 22.66
CA GLY A 321 23.87 31.67 23.55
C GLY A 321 23.51 33.09 23.11
N GLU A 322 22.60 33.71 23.87
CA GLU A 322 22.89 34.77 24.84
C GLU A 322 22.05 34.56 26.10
#